data_AF-A0A4R9EXP4-F1
#
_entry.id   AF-A0A4R9EXP4-F1
#
_cell.length_a   1.000
_cell.length_b   1.000
_cell.length_c   1.000
_cell.angle_alpha   90.00
_cell.angle_beta   90.00
_cell.angle_gamma   90.00
#
_symmetry.space_group_name_H-M   'P 1'
#
loop_
_entity.id
_entity.type
_entity.pdbx_description
1 polymer ?
#
loop_
_entity_poly.entity_id
_entity_poly.type
_entity_poly.pdbx_seq_one_letter_code
_entity_poly.pdbx_strand_id
1 'polypeptide(L)'
;METPPEPFTSLAKLTEGAESIEQAKALTEALNAVPDLQRWLREERQRIVRTLHERDGVSYTEMAPQLGVKPERVSGIARGHSRSPRRGTEGGGAPATTP
;
A
#
# COMPACT_ATOMS: atom_id res chain seq x y z
N MET A 1 -20.78 15.99 -2.81
CA MET A 1 -19.33 15.80 -3.00
C MET A 1 -18.79 15.21 -1.72
N GLU A 2 -18.32 13.97 -1.76
CA GLU A 2 -17.66 13.35 -0.61
C GLU A 2 -16.21 13.85 -0.56
N THR A 3 -15.81 14.40 0.58
CA THR A 3 -14.45 14.86 0.81
C THR A 3 -13.48 13.67 0.78
N PRO A 4 -12.31 13.77 0.15
CA PRO A 4 -11.31 12.72 0.22
C PRO A 4 -10.99 12.36 1.68
N PRO A 5 -10.82 11.06 2.03
CA PRO A 5 -10.55 10.66 3.41
C PRO A 5 -9.17 11.16 3.85
N GLU A 6 -9.03 11.60 5.11
CA GLU A 6 -7.74 11.86 5.75
C GLU A 6 -6.82 10.63 5.57
N PRO A 7 -5.55 10.78 5.15
CA PRO A 7 -4.74 12.01 5.04
C PRO A 7 -4.78 12.70 3.66
N PHE A 8 -5.66 12.27 2.75
CA PHE A 8 -5.70 12.74 1.35
C PHE A 8 -6.51 14.01 1.14
N THR A 9 -6.95 14.69 2.20
CA THR A 9 -7.71 15.94 2.16
C THR A 9 -7.04 17.01 1.30
N SER A 10 -5.70 17.03 1.24
CA SER A 10 -4.93 17.92 0.36
C SER A 10 -5.18 17.69 -1.13
N LEU A 11 -5.61 16.48 -1.54
CA LEU A 11 -6.01 16.18 -2.91
C LEU A 11 -7.38 16.77 -3.27
N ALA A 12 -8.18 17.23 -2.29
CA ALA A 12 -9.44 17.93 -2.56
C ALA A 12 -9.21 19.21 -3.40
N LYS A 13 -8.02 19.81 -3.32
CA LYS A 13 -7.59 20.93 -4.15
C LYS A 13 -7.56 20.60 -5.65
N LEU A 14 -7.37 19.32 -6.01
CA LEU A 14 -7.46 18.86 -7.40
C LEU A 14 -8.91 18.82 -7.92
N THR A 15 -9.89 18.93 -7.02
CA THR A 15 -11.32 18.97 -7.35
C THR A 15 -11.92 20.37 -7.26
N GLU A 16 -11.14 21.36 -6.82
CA GLU A 16 -11.57 22.76 -6.75
C GLU A 16 -11.54 23.42 -8.14
N GLY A 17 -12.60 24.15 -8.48
CA GLY A 17 -12.71 24.88 -9.74
C GLY A 17 -13.77 24.33 -10.69
N ALA A 18 -13.81 24.87 -11.91
CA ALA A 18 -14.73 24.44 -12.96
C ALA A 18 -14.19 23.18 -13.66
N GLU A 19 -15.10 22.26 -13.97
CA GLU A 19 -14.79 21.00 -14.64
C GLU A 19 -14.07 21.26 -15.97
N SER A 20 -12.81 20.84 -16.04
CA SER A 20 -11.95 21.04 -17.20
C SER A 20 -11.15 19.79 -17.56
N ILE A 21 -10.67 19.72 -18.80
CA ILE A 21 -9.80 18.63 -19.25
C ILE A 21 -8.49 18.63 -18.45
N GLU A 22 -7.99 19.80 -18.05
CA GLU A 22 -6.79 19.92 -17.22
C GLU A 22 -7.01 19.30 -15.82
N GLN A 23 -8.18 19.51 -15.24
CA GLN A 23 -8.57 18.88 -13.97
C GLN A 23 -8.64 17.35 -14.10
N ALA A 24 -9.27 16.83 -15.17
CA ALA A 24 -9.32 15.40 -15.42
C ALA A 24 -7.92 14.79 -15.63
N LYS A 25 -7.02 15.52 -16.30
CA LYS A 25 -5.62 15.10 -16.48
C LYS A 25 -4.87 15.05 -15.16
N ALA A 26 -4.98 16.09 -14.32
CA ALA A 26 -4.34 16.12 -13.01
C ALA A 26 -4.82 14.98 -12.09
N LEU A 27 -6.12 14.68 -12.10
CA LEU A 27 -6.69 13.54 -11.37
C LEU A 27 -6.15 12.20 -11.90
N THR A 28 -6.03 12.06 -13.23
CA THR A 28 -5.47 10.85 -13.85
C THR A 28 -4.00 10.64 -13.48
N GLU A 29 -3.20 11.70 -13.50
CA GLU A 29 -1.79 11.66 -13.07
C GLU A 29 -1.66 11.28 -11.59
N ALA A 30 -2.50 11.85 -10.72
CA ALA A 30 -2.54 11.50 -9.31
C ALA A 30 -2.90 10.01 -9.10
N LEU A 31 -3.92 9.50 -9.81
CA LEU A 31 -4.31 8.09 -9.75
C LEU A 31 -3.18 7.16 -10.22
N ASN A 32 -2.47 7.53 -11.27
CA ASN A 32 -1.34 6.75 -11.78
C ASN A 32 -0.15 6.71 -10.81
N ALA A 33 0.01 7.71 -9.94
CA ALA A 33 1.05 7.74 -8.92
C ALA A 33 0.70 6.91 -7.66
N VAL A 34 -0.57 6.53 -7.47
CA VAL A 34 -1.01 5.79 -6.28
C VAL A 34 -0.30 4.45 -6.09
N PRO A 35 -0.09 3.59 -7.12
CA PRO A 35 0.63 2.32 -6.95
C PRO A 35 2.06 2.51 -6.43
N ASP A 36 2.78 3.51 -6.94
CA ASP A 36 4.13 3.83 -6.50
C ASP A 36 4.14 4.38 -5.08
N LEU A 37 3.20 5.27 -4.75
CA LEU A 37 3.01 5.76 -3.38
C LEU A 37 2.70 4.62 -2.42
N GLN A 38 1.81 3.69 -2.79
CA GLN A 38 1.50 2.52 -1.97
C GLN A 38 2.72 1.62 -1.76
N ARG A 39 3.54 1.43 -2.79
CA ARG A 39 4.78 0.66 -2.69
C ARG A 39 5.74 1.34 -1.72
N TRP A 40 5.99 2.63 -1.90
CA TRP A 40 6.87 3.41 -1.03
C TRP A 40 6.40 3.40 0.43
N LEU A 41 5.10 3.62 0.68
CA LEU A 41 4.53 3.56 2.03
C LEU A 41 4.70 2.18 2.69
N ARG A 42 4.59 1.10 1.92
CA ARG A 42 4.80 -0.27 2.44
C ARG A 42 6.25 -0.50 2.84
N GLU A 43 7.19 -0.06 1.99
CA GLU A 43 8.64 -0.18 2.23
C GLU A 43 9.06 0.66 3.45
N GLU A 44 8.59 1.91 3.54
CA GLU A 44 8.92 2.80 4.66
C GLU A 44 8.31 2.28 5.97
N ARG A 45 7.05 1.80 5.93
CA ARG A 45 6.44 1.17 7.11
C ARG A 45 7.23 -0.06 7.57
N GLN A 46 7.68 -0.91 6.64
CA GLN A 46 8.52 -2.05 6.98
C GLN A 46 9.81 -1.60 7.66
N ARG A 47 10.48 -0.58 7.10
CA ARG A 47 11.71 -0.03 7.66
C ARG A 47 11.52 0.49 9.08
N ILE A 48 10.46 1.26 9.32
CA ILE A 48 10.14 1.85 10.63
C ILE A 48 9.87 0.74 11.65
N VAL A 49 8.97 -0.20 11.33
CA VAL A 49 8.64 -1.32 12.24
C VAL A 49 9.87 -2.15 12.59
N ARG A 50 10.73 -2.42 11.59
CA ARG A 50 12.00 -3.12 11.83
C ARG A 50 12.92 -2.33 12.73
N THR A 51 13.06 -1.03 12.50
CA THR A 51 13.92 -0.15 13.32
C THR A 51 13.44 -0.09 14.77
N LEU A 52 12.13 0.07 15.00
CA LEU A 52 11.55 0.09 16.34
C LEU A 52 11.80 -1.24 17.09
N HIS A 53 11.76 -2.36 16.37
CA HIS A 53 12.02 -3.66 16.97
C HIS A 53 13.51 -3.87 17.28
N GLU A 54 14.39 -3.62 16.29
CA GLU A 54 15.81 -3.95 16.36
C GLU A 54 16.60 -2.93 17.19
N ARG A 55 16.28 -1.64 17.09
CA ARG A 55 17.01 -0.55 17.77
C ARG A 55 16.41 -0.23 19.12
N ASP A 56 15.08 -0.07 19.18
CA ASP A 56 14.40 0.44 20.36
C ASP A 56 13.87 -0.69 21.27
N GLY A 57 14.05 -1.96 20.86
CA GLY A 57 13.66 -3.14 21.63
C GLY A 57 12.15 -3.33 21.77
N VAL A 58 11.34 -2.56 21.03
CA VAL A 58 9.89 -2.57 21.15
C VAL A 58 9.34 -3.90 20.63
N SER A 59 8.48 -4.53 21.43
CA SER A 59 7.88 -5.82 21.05
C SER A 59 6.77 -5.64 20.02
N TYR A 60 6.56 -6.64 19.15
CA TYR A 60 5.45 -6.59 18.18
C TYR A 60 4.07 -6.53 18.83
N THR A 61 3.94 -7.07 20.04
CA THR A 61 2.74 -6.99 20.89
C THR A 61 2.45 -5.57 21.38
N GLU A 62 3.50 -4.78 21.59
CA GLU A 62 3.39 -3.38 22.02
C GLU A 62 3.11 -2.43 20.84
N MET A 63 3.64 -2.72 19.66
CA MET A 63 3.36 -1.94 18.44
C MET A 63 1.95 -2.18 17.88
N ALA A 64 1.44 -3.41 18.01
CA ALA A 64 0.13 -3.84 17.49
C ALA A 64 -1.04 -2.88 17.79
N PRO A 65 -1.31 -2.52 19.06
CA PRO A 65 -2.41 -1.61 19.40
C PRO A 65 -2.21 -0.22 18.80
N GLN A 66 -0.97 0.29 18.72
CA GLN A 66 -0.69 1.62 18.16
C GLN A 66 -0.87 1.67 16.64
N LEU A 67 -0.58 0.57 15.95
CA LEU A 67 -0.73 0.45 14.50
C LEU A 67 -2.14 0.00 14.07
N GLY A 68 -3.03 -0.31 15.01
CA GLY A 68 -4.38 -0.82 14.73
C GLY A 68 -4.38 -2.18 14.03
N VAL A 69 -3.34 -3.00 14.22
CA VAL A 69 -3.20 -4.32 13.59
C VAL A 69 -2.81 -5.38 14.62
N LYS A 70 -3.04 -6.66 14.29
CA LYS A 70 -2.62 -7.76 15.18
C LYS A 70 -1.09 -7.92 15.22
N PRO A 71 -0.50 -8.43 16.33
CA PRO A 71 0.95 -8.63 16.45
C PRO A 71 1.55 -9.49 15.32
N GLU A 72 0.83 -10.51 14.84
CA GLU A 72 1.27 -11.35 13.72
C GLU A 72 1.41 -10.53 12.44
N ARG A 73 0.55 -9.51 12.27
CA ARG A 73 0.61 -8.61 11.13
C ARG A 73 1.82 -7.68 11.22
N VAL A 74 2.15 -7.17 12.41
CA VAL A 74 3.36 -6.37 12.65
C VAL A 74 4.62 -7.19 12.34
N SER A 75 4.68 -8.43 12.82
CA SER A 75 5.79 -9.35 12.50
C SER A 75 5.88 -9.62 10.99
N GLY A 76 4.74 -9.82 10.32
CA GLY A 76 4.69 -9.95 8.86
C GLY A 76 5.16 -8.70 8.12
N ILE A 77 4.88 -7.50 8.64
CA ILE A 77 5.36 -6.23 8.08
C ILE A 77 6.87 -6.12 8.23
N ALA A 78 7.43 -6.39 9.41
CA ALA A 78 8.88 -6.36 9.66
C ALA A 78 9.64 -7.29 8.69
N ARG A 79 9.09 -8.49 8.48
CA ARG A 79 9.65 -9.52 7.58
C ARG A 79 9.39 -9.27 6.09
N GLY A 80 8.72 -8.17 5.71
CA GLY A 80 8.43 -7.87 4.30
C GLY A 80 7.31 -8.71 3.67
N HIS A 81 6.51 -9.44 4.45
CA HIS A 81 5.33 -10.18 3.98
C HIS A 81 4.11 -9.26 3.82
N SER A 82 4.33 -8.04 3.33
CA SER A 82 3.23 -7.26 2.79
C SER A 82 2.67 -8.07 1.63
N ARG A 83 1.39 -8.49 1.72
CA ARG A 83 0.70 -9.22 0.65
C ARG A 83 0.65 -8.31 -0.58
N SER A 84 1.74 -8.22 -1.33
CA SER A 84 1.67 -7.92 -2.75
C SER A 84 1.00 -9.15 -3.35
N PRO A 85 -0.13 -9.00 -4.07
CA PRO A 85 -0.65 -10.11 -4.83
C PRO A 85 0.49 -10.58 -5.73
N ARG A 86 0.92 -11.84 -5.56
CA ARG A 86 1.77 -12.48 -6.55
C ARG A 86 0.99 -12.36 -7.86
N ARG A 87 1.50 -11.52 -8.76
CA ARG A 87 1.09 -11.51 -10.17
C ARG A 87 1.07 -12.96 -10.62
N GLY A 88 -0.08 -13.37 -11.16
CA GLY A 88 -0.45 -14.74 -11.42
C GLY A 88 0.69 -15.58 -11.97
N THR A 89 0.91 -16.72 -11.32
CA THR A 89 1.47 -17.88 -11.97
C THR A 89 0.39 -18.43 -12.90
N GLU A 90 0.30 -17.85 -14.10
CA GLU A 90 -0.30 -18.45 -15.30
C GLU A 90 0.81 -18.43 -16.37
N GLY A 91 1.24 -19.49 -17.04
CA GLY A 91 0.86 -20.90 -17.08
C GLY A 91 1.76 -21.61 -18.12
N GLY A 92 1.59 -22.92 -18.29
CA GLY A 92 1.96 -23.64 -19.53
C GLY A 92 2.86 -24.86 -19.35
N GLY A 93 2.26 -26.06 -19.35
CA GLY A 93 3.03 -27.31 -19.50
C GLY A 93 2.29 -28.61 -19.22
N ALA A 94 1.37 -28.99 -20.13
CA ALA A 94 0.79 -30.33 -20.35
C ALA A 94 -0.25 -30.88 -19.34
N PRO A 95 -1.32 -31.50 -19.85
CA PRO A 95 -1.26 -32.95 -19.95
C PRO A 95 -1.56 -33.50 -21.36
N ALA A 96 -1.00 -34.69 -21.58
CA ALA A 96 -1.00 -35.46 -22.81
C ALA A 96 -2.39 -35.79 -23.34
N THR A 97 -2.54 -35.69 -24.66
CA THR A 97 -3.54 -36.42 -25.43
C THR A 97 -2.97 -36.73 -26.79
N THR A 98 -2.75 -38.02 -27.06
CA THR A 98 -2.84 -38.57 -28.42
C THR A 98 -3.47 -39.96 -28.31
N PRO A 99 -4.54 -40.27 -29.05
CA PRO A 99 -5.04 -41.64 -29.22
C PRO A 99 -4.15 -42.47 -30.15
#